data_AF-A0A961BJP3-F1
#
_entry.id   AF-A0A961BJP3-F1
#
_cell.length_a   1.000
_cell.length_b   1.000
_cell.length_c   1.000
_cell.angle_alpha   90.00
_cell.angle_beta   90.00
_cell.angle_gamma   90.00
#
_symmetry.space_group_name_H-M   'P 1'
#
loop_
_entity.id
_entity.type
_entity.pdbx_description
1 polymer ?
#
loop_
_entity_poly.entity_id
_entity_poly.type
_entity_poly.pdbx_seq_one_letter_code
_entity_poly.pdbx_strand_id
1 'polypeptide(L)'
;LKGETWAMIFTKSSTRTRVSFEVGLTELGARSLFLNANDIQLGRGEPIKDTARVLGRMVHGAIIRTFDQQDVVDFAEYGQIPTINALTDEEHPCQILADLLTIRERLGGWEEKKVAFFGDGDCNMGRSWAWAAKHLGFELVIAAPAAFQPDAAFLERLGEAPVILTEDVEFAASGADVLYTDT
;
A
#
# COMPACT_ATOMS: atom_id res chain seq x y z
N LEU A 1 -0.78 12.31 -18.10
CA LEU A 1 -1.18 10.99 -18.64
C LEU A 1 -2.19 11.15 -19.79
N LYS A 2 -2.03 12.20 -20.63
CA LYS A 2 -3.08 12.59 -21.58
C LYS A 2 -3.23 11.53 -22.68
N GLY A 3 -4.44 11.00 -22.83
CA GLY A 3 -4.77 9.99 -23.83
C GLY A 3 -4.38 8.56 -23.43
N GLU A 4 -3.79 8.37 -22.25
CA GLU A 4 -3.55 7.04 -21.70
C GLU A 4 -4.85 6.42 -21.18
N THR A 5 -4.83 5.09 -21.09
CA THR A 5 -5.90 4.28 -20.48
C THR A 5 -5.28 3.45 -19.38
N TRP A 6 -5.88 3.48 -18.19
CA TRP A 6 -5.41 2.75 -17.02
C TRP A 6 -6.49 1.78 -16.52
N ALA A 7 -6.12 0.52 -16.30
CA ALA A 7 -7.02 -0.47 -15.73
C ALA A 7 -7.03 -0.37 -14.20
N MET A 8 -8.23 -0.36 -13.60
CA MET A 8 -8.43 -0.38 -12.15
C MET A 8 -9.06 -1.72 -11.77
N ILE A 9 -8.23 -2.68 -11.32
CA ILE A 9 -8.62 -4.06 -11.02
C ILE A 9 -8.85 -4.20 -9.51
N PHE A 10 -10.08 -4.48 -9.10
CA PHE A 10 -10.48 -4.52 -7.70
C PHE A 10 -11.13 -5.86 -7.35
N THR A 11 -10.46 -6.67 -6.53
CA THR A 11 -11.06 -7.87 -5.90
C THR A 11 -11.52 -7.61 -4.48
N LYS A 12 -11.01 -6.55 -3.82
CA LYS A 12 -11.54 -5.99 -2.57
C LYS A 12 -12.18 -4.64 -2.85
N SER A 13 -13.48 -4.50 -2.59
CA SER A 13 -14.18 -3.23 -2.81
C SER A 13 -13.62 -2.10 -1.93
N SER A 14 -13.54 -0.88 -2.47
CA SER A 14 -13.17 0.33 -1.73
C SER A 14 -13.61 1.57 -2.48
N THR A 15 -14.51 2.34 -1.87
CA THR A 15 -14.98 3.62 -2.44
C THR A 15 -13.86 4.65 -2.46
N ARG A 16 -13.09 4.77 -1.37
CA ARG A 16 -12.04 5.80 -1.25
C ARG A 16 -10.95 5.61 -2.29
N THR A 17 -10.41 4.40 -2.39
CA THR A 17 -9.32 4.06 -3.32
C THR A 17 -9.79 4.18 -4.77
N ARG A 18 -11.01 3.72 -5.07
CA ARG A 18 -11.56 3.88 -6.43
C ARG A 18 -11.66 5.35 -6.81
N VAL A 19 -12.33 6.16 -5.98
CA VAL A 19 -12.57 7.57 -6.29
C VAL A 19 -11.26 8.35 -6.41
N SER A 20 -10.27 8.11 -5.53
CA SER A 20 -8.99 8.82 -5.58
C SER A 20 -8.23 8.55 -6.88
N PHE A 21 -8.16 7.30 -7.33
CA PHE A 21 -7.50 6.96 -8.59
C PHE A 21 -8.29 7.44 -9.81
N GLU A 22 -9.61 7.26 -9.82
CA GLU A 22 -10.48 7.65 -10.94
C GLU A 22 -10.43 9.18 -11.17
N VAL A 23 -10.51 9.97 -10.10
CA VAL A 23 -10.36 11.44 -10.17
C VAL A 23 -8.94 11.81 -10.61
N GLY A 24 -7.91 11.28 -9.95
CA GLY A 24 -6.52 11.63 -10.28
C GLY A 24 -6.12 11.30 -11.73
N LEU A 25 -6.53 10.14 -12.24
CA LEU A 25 -6.32 9.77 -13.65
C LEU A 25 -7.03 10.74 -14.59
N THR A 26 -8.31 11.04 -14.31
CA THR A 26 -9.13 11.94 -15.12
C THR A 26 -8.52 13.34 -15.19
N GLU A 27 -8.11 13.89 -14.05
CA GLU A 27 -7.48 15.22 -13.97
C GLU A 27 -6.14 15.27 -14.71
N LEU A 28 -5.40 14.15 -14.75
CA LEU A 28 -4.16 14.01 -15.53
C LEU A 28 -4.39 13.68 -17.02
N GLY A 29 -5.65 13.64 -17.47
CA GLY A 29 -6.07 13.44 -18.85
C GLY A 29 -6.12 11.98 -19.32
N ALA A 30 -6.05 11.02 -18.40
CA ALA A 30 -6.20 9.59 -18.68
C ALA A 30 -7.67 9.15 -18.60
N ARG A 31 -7.95 7.98 -19.19
CA ARG A 31 -9.21 7.26 -19.02
C ARG A 31 -9.01 6.10 -18.05
N SER A 32 -9.93 5.92 -17.12
CA SER A 32 -9.94 4.77 -16.21
C SER A 32 -10.90 3.69 -16.69
N LEU A 33 -10.44 2.44 -16.73
CA LEU A 33 -11.27 1.26 -16.97
C LEU A 33 -11.44 0.51 -15.64
N PHE A 34 -12.61 0.61 -15.01
CA PHE A 34 -12.89 -0.09 -13.78
C PHE A 34 -13.28 -1.55 -14.04
N LEU A 35 -12.58 -2.47 -13.39
CA LEU A 35 -12.70 -3.91 -13.53
C LEU A 35 -12.88 -4.54 -12.15
N ASN A 36 -14.13 -4.88 -11.79
CA ASN A 36 -14.43 -5.55 -10.52
C ASN A 36 -14.20 -7.07 -10.65
N ALA A 37 -13.85 -7.76 -9.56
CA ALA A 37 -13.78 -9.22 -9.45
C ALA A 37 -14.98 -9.96 -10.06
N ASN A 38 -16.19 -9.40 -9.95
CA ASN A 38 -17.40 -9.98 -10.53
C ASN A 38 -17.46 -9.84 -12.07
N ASP A 39 -16.77 -8.86 -12.63
CA ASP A 39 -16.75 -8.52 -14.05
C ASP A 39 -15.54 -9.13 -14.78
N ILE A 40 -14.49 -9.52 -14.05
CA ILE A 40 -13.26 -10.13 -14.57
C ILE A 40 -13.26 -11.64 -14.42
N GLN A 41 -12.70 -12.35 -15.41
CA GLN A 41 -12.59 -13.80 -15.39
C GLN A 41 -11.55 -14.35 -14.40
N LEU A 42 -10.80 -13.48 -13.70
CA LEU A 42 -9.93 -13.87 -12.58
C LEU A 42 -10.72 -14.65 -11.50
N GLY A 43 -11.98 -14.27 -11.25
CA GLY A 43 -12.88 -15.00 -10.35
C GLY A 43 -13.49 -16.29 -10.94
N ARG A 44 -13.29 -16.56 -12.24
CA ARG A 44 -13.81 -17.73 -12.97
C ARG A 44 -12.71 -18.69 -13.44
N GLY A 45 -11.47 -18.49 -13.00
CA GLY A 45 -10.35 -19.38 -13.26
C GLY A 45 -9.43 -18.97 -14.41
N GLU A 46 -9.54 -17.75 -14.94
CA GLU A 46 -8.51 -17.24 -15.85
C GLU A 46 -7.24 -16.91 -15.05
N PRO A 47 -6.06 -17.47 -15.39
CA PRO A 47 -4.83 -17.19 -14.68
C PRO A 47 -4.41 -15.72 -14.80
N ILE A 48 -3.91 -15.14 -13.72
CA ILE A 48 -3.48 -13.73 -13.69
C ILE A 48 -2.44 -13.39 -14.76
N LYS A 49 -1.53 -14.32 -15.05
CA LYS A 49 -0.55 -14.20 -16.14
C LYS A 49 -1.19 -13.97 -17.51
N ASP A 50 -2.35 -14.58 -17.79
CA ASP A 50 -2.98 -14.50 -19.11
C ASP A 50 -3.77 -13.19 -19.23
N THR A 51 -4.52 -12.83 -18.18
CA THR A 51 -5.14 -11.50 -18.07
C THR A 51 -4.10 -10.38 -18.19
N ALA A 52 -2.97 -10.50 -17.49
CA ALA A 52 -1.88 -9.52 -17.52
C ALA A 52 -1.29 -9.35 -18.93
N ARG A 53 -1.00 -10.45 -19.65
CA ARG A 53 -0.49 -10.41 -21.03
C ARG A 53 -1.44 -9.75 -22.01
N VAL A 54 -2.75 -9.94 -21.82
CA VAL A 54 -3.77 -9.31 -22.67
C VAL A 54 -3.88 -7.83 -22.36
N LEU A 55 -4.07 -7.47 -21.08
CA LEU A 55 -4.22 -6.07 -20.66
C LEU A 55 -2.95 -5.26 -20.93
N GLY A 56 -1.76 -5.82 -20.73
CA GLY A 56 -0.48 -5.19 -21.04
C GLY A 56 -0.31 -4.73 -22.49
N ARG A 57 -1.10 -5.30 -23.42
CA ARG A 57 -1.14 -4.88 -24.83
C ARG A 57 -2.25 -3.88 -25.16
N MET A 58 -3.12 -3.56 -24.21
CA MET A 58 -4.35 -2.77 -24.42
C MET A 58 -4.38 -1.49 -23.58
N VAL A 59 -3.74 -1.48 -22.41
CA VAL A 59 -3.71 -0.34 -21.49
C VAL A 59 -2.27 0.10 -21.21
N HIS A 60 -2.13 1.28 -20.62
CA HIS A 60 -0.84 1.93 -20.36
C HIS A 60 -0.36 1.72 -18.92
N GLY A 61 -1.25 1.33 -18.01
CA GLY A 61 -0.93 1.03 -16.63
C GLY A 61 -2.09 0.33 -15.92
N ALA A 62 -1.80 -0.24 -14.76
CA ALA A 62 -2.74 -0.97 -13.93
C ALA A 62 -2.65 -0.53 -12.47
N ILE A 63 -3.81 -0.42 -11.83
CA ILE A 63 -3.98 -0.18 -10.40
C ILE A 63 -4.72 -1.40 -9.85
N ILE A 64 -4.08 -2.12 -8.93
CA ILE A 64 -4.58 -3.41 -8.47
C ILE A 64 -4.82 -3.35 -6.97
N ARG A 65 -6.05 -3.64 -6.56
CA ARG A 65 -6.44 -3.85 -5.16
C ARG A 65 -6.88 -5.30 -5.00
N THR A 66 -6.05 -6.10 -4.35
CA THR A 66 -6.26 -7.55 -4.20
C THR A 66 -5.92 -8.06 -2.81
N PHE A 67 -5.89 -9.39 -2.64
CA PHE A 67 -5.51 -10.06 -1.40
C PHE A 67 -4.01 -10.33 -1.38
N ASP A 68 -3.52 -11.17 -2.30
CA ASP A 68 -2.13 -11.61 -2.34
C ASP A 68 -1.22 -10.59 -3.04
N GLN A 69 -0.06 -10.30 -2.44
CA GLN A 69 0.98 -9.48 -3.05
C GLN A 69 1.54 -10.12 -4.32
N GLN A 70 1.60 -11.45 -4.39
CA GLN A 70 2.10 -12.17 -5.56
C GLN A 70 1.25 -11.91 -6.81
N ASP A 71 -0.06 -11.68 -6.66
CA ASP A 71 -0.92 -11.31 -7.79
C ASP A 71 -0.45 -10.01 -8.46
N VAL A 72 -0.06 -9.01 -7.66
CA VAL A 72 0.43 -7.73 -8.16
C VAL A 72 1.80 -7.90 -8.84
N VAL A 73 2.68 -8.71 -8.25
CA VAL A 73 4.01 -9.03 -8.79
C VAL A 73 3.89 -9.77 -10.12
N ASP A 74 3.08 -10.82 -10.20
CA ASP A 74 2.85 -11.59 -11.41
C ASP A 74 2.22 -10.71 -12.50
N PHE A 75 1.24 -9.87 -12.14
CA PHE A 75 0.64 -8.96 -13.12
C PHE A 75 1.68 -7.99 -13.69
N ALA A 76 2.54 -7.42 -12.85
CA ALA A 76 3.61 -6.53 -13.29
C ALA A 76 4.59 -7.25 -14.23
N GLU A 77 5.02 -8.45 -13.87
CA GLU A 77 5.97 -9.26 -14.64
C GLU A 77 5.41 -9.66 -16.02
N TYR A 78 4.19 -10.19 -16.05
CA TYR A 78 3.59 -10.69 -17.29
C TYR A 78 2.93 -9.60 -18.15
N GLY A 79 2.46 -8.51 -17.51
CA GLY A 79 1.82 -7.40 -18.18
C GLY A 79 2.80 -6.39 -18.78
N GLN A 80 4.01 -6.29 -18.22
CA GLN A 80 5.08 -5.37 -18.68
C GLN A 80 4.62 -3.90 -18.80
N ILE A 81 3.72 -3.48 -17.92
CA ILE A 81 3.21 -2.11 -17.80
C ILE A 81 3.33 -1.63 -16.35
N PRO A 82 3.41 -0.30 -16.10
CA PRO A 82 3.34 0.26 -14.76
C PRO A 82 2.17 -0.33 -13.96
N THR A 83 2.47 -0.98 -12.84
CA THR A 83 1.50 -1.67 -12.00
C THR A 83 1.60 -1.11 -10.58
N ILE A 84 0.48 -0.61 -10.05
CA ILE A 84 0.41 0.04 -8.75
C ILE A 84 -0.36 -0.85 -7.78
N ASN A 85 0.27 -1.19 -6.65
CA ASN A 85 -0.43 -1.80 -5.51
C ASN A 85 -1.30 -0.74 -4.82
N ALA A 86 -2.61 -0.86 -4.99
CA ALA A 86 -3.61 0.00 -4.36
C ALA A 86 -4.06 -0.50 -2.98
N LEU A 87 -3.79 -1.76 -2.65
CA LEU A 87 -3.80 -2.42 -1.34
C LEU A 87 -3.71 -3.94 -1.59
N THR A 88 -2.87 -4.62 -0.81
CA THR A 88 -2.90 -6.07 -0.58
C THR A 88 -3.09 -6.34 0.92
N ASP A 89 -3.23 -7.61 1.29
CA ASP A 89 -3.23 -8.00 2.71
C ASP A 89 -1.86 -7.77 3.35
N GLU A 90 -0.80 -7.71 2.53
CA GLU A 90 0.58 -7.49 2.98
C GLU A 90 0.95 -6.00 3.10
N GLU A 91 0.55 -5.14 2.15
CA GLU A 91 1.01 -3.74 2.08
C GLU A 91 -0.04 -2.80 1.49
N HIS A 92 -0.04 -1.54 1.95
CA HIS A 92 -0.87 -0.44 1.45
C HIS A 92 -0.03 0.84 1.18
N PRO A 93 0.90 0.80 0.21
CA PRO A 93 1.88 1.87 0.03
C PRO A 93 1.26 3.22 -0.34
N CYS A 94 0.17 3.23 -1.11
CA CYS A 94 -0.51 4.48 -1.49
C CYS A 94 -1.08 5.24 -0.29
N GLN A 95 -1.53 4.54 0.76
CA GLN A 95 -2.02 5.21 1.97
C GLN A 95 -0.87 5.89 2.71
N ILE A 96 0.27 5.20 2.87
CA ILE A 96 1.45 5.78 3.53
C ILE A 96 2.00 6.99 2.76
N LEU A 97 1.96 6.98 1.42
CA LEU A 97 2.34 8.16 0.63
C LEU A 97 1.41 9.37 0.92
N ALA A 98 0.12 9.14 1.11
CA ALA A 98 -0.82 10.19 1.49
C ALA A 98 -0.59 10.67 2.95
N ASP A 99 -0.24 9.75 3.84
CA ASP A 99 0.07 10.07 5.23
C ASP A 99 1.37 10.89 5.33
N LEU A 100 2.41 10.53 4.58
CA LEU A 100 3.67 11.28 4.49
C LEU A 100 3.47 12.67 3.88
N LEU A 101 2.61 12.80 2.87
CA LEU A 101 2.20 14.12 2.36
C LEU A 101 1.58 14.96 3.47
N THR A 102 0.68 14.37 4.25
CA THR A 102 0.01 15.03 5.38
C THR A 102 1.02 15.44 6.45
N ILE A 103 1.95 14.57 6.83
CA ILE A 103 3.04 14.87 7.76
C ILE A 103 3.86 16.05 7.25
N ARG A 104 4.24 16.05 5.97
CA ARG A 104 4.99 17.16 5.39
C ARG A 104 4.21 18.48 5.42
N GLU A 105 2.92 18.45 5.13
CA GLU A 105 2.06 19.65 5.17
C GLU A 105 1.84 20.19 6.60
N ARG A 106 1.78 19.31 7.59
CA ARG A 106 1.46 19.67 8.98
C ARG A 106 2.68 19.94 9.86
N LEU A 107 3.75 19.20 9.64
CA LEU A 107 4.95 19.16 10.47
C LEU A 107 6.22 19.63 9.73
N GLY A 108 6.11 19.94 8.43
CA GLY A 108 7.22 20.40 7.60
C GLY A 108 8.10 19.29 7.02
N GLY A 109 7.89 18.04 7.42
CA GLY A 109 8.68 16.88 7.01
C GLY A 109 8.57 15.75 8.02
N TRP A 110 9.36 14.70 7.82
CA TRP A 110 9.48 13.53 8.70
C TRP A 110 10.85 13.45 9.37
N GLU A 111 11.78 14.34 9.00
CA GLU A 111 13.10 14.44 9.59
C GLU A 111 12.99 14.70 11.10
N GLU A 112 13.68 13.87 11.89
CA GLU A 112 13.66 13.95 13.35
C GLU A 112 12.23 13.84 13.93
N LYS A 113 11.33 13.13 13.25
CA LYS A 113 9.98 12.83 13.73
C LYS A 113 9.87 11.39 14.21
N LYS A 114 9.05 11.21 15.23
CA LYS A 114 8.64 9.91 15.74
C LYS A 114 7.19 9.63 15.34
N VAL A 115 7.00 8.54 14.59
CA VAL A 115 5.67 7.99 14.28
C VAL A 115 5.43 6.80 15.20
N ALA A 116 4.31 6.80 15.93
CA ALA A 116 3.89 5.68 16.76
C ALA A 116 2.62 5.03 16.16
N PHE A 117 2.73 3.75 15.80
CA PHE A 117 1.62 2.95 15.32
C PHE A 117 1.12 2.03 16.44
N PHE A 118 -0.20 1.98 16.65
CA PHE A 118 -0.85 1.19 17.70
C PHE A 118 -1.81 0.18 17.08
N GLY A 119 -1.91 -1.01 17.69
CA GLY A 119 -2.89 -2.03 17.31
C GLY A 119 -2.25 -3.26 16.68
N ASP A 120 -2.78 -3.70 15.54
CA ASP A 120 -2.23 -4.83 14.78
C ASP A 120 -0.98 -4.40 14.00
N GLY A 121 0.20 -4.62 14.57
CA GLY A 121 1.47 -4.21 13.96
C GLY A 121 1.84 -4.99 12.69
N ASP A 122 1.30 -6.19 12.51
CA ASP A 122 1.58 -7.05 11.37
C ASP A 122 0.63 -6.82 10.18
N CYS A 123 -0.39 -5.98 10.35
CA CYS A 123 -1.29 -5.63 9.25
C CYS A 123 -0.56 -4.85 8.14
N ASN A 124 -1.23 -4.72 6.98
CA ASN A 124 -0.66 -4.01 5.83
C ASN A 124 -0.22 -2.57 6.13
N MET A 125 -0.90 -1.87 7.03
CA MET A 125 -0.52 -0.51 7.44
C MET A 125 0.75 -0.50 8.28
N GLY A 126 0.87 -1.38 9.28
CA GLY A 126 2.07 -1.50 10.13
C GLY A 126 3.31 -1.85 9.29
N ARG A 127 3.19 -2.85 8.41
CA ARG A 127 4.25 -3.25 7.47
C ARG A 127 4.65 -2.11 6.52
N SER A 128 3.66 -1.37 5.99
CA SER A 128 3.93 -0.26 5.06
C SER A 128 4.61 0.94 5.74
N TRP A 129 4.23 1.24 6.99
CA TRP A 129 4.92 2.24 7.80
C TRP A 129 6.38 1.84 8.04
N ALA A 130 6.66 0.57 8.31
CA ALA A 130 8.02 0.08 8.51
C ALA A 130 8.89 0.25 7.26
N TRP A 131 8.36 -0.02 6.06
CA TRP A 131 9.06 0.28 4.81
C TRP A 131 9.33 1.78 4.63
N ALA A 132 8.36 2.64 4.94
CA ALA A 132 8.56 4.08 4.86
C ALA A 132 9.65 4.56 5.83
N ALA A 133 9.65 4.07 7.07
CA ALA A 133 10.67 4.38 8.07
C ALA A 133 12.07 3.94 7.60
N LYS A 134 12.18 2.72 7.03
CA LYS A 134 13.43 2.23 6.42
C LYS A 134 13.95 3.14 5.32
N HIS A 135 13.08 3.58 4.42
CA HIS A 135 13.50 4.36 3.25
C HIS A 135 13.73 5.85 3.54
N LEU A 136 13.07 6.40 4.56
CA LEU A 136 13.09 7.83 4.86
C LEU A 136 13.83 8.19 6.16
N GLY A 137 14.18 7.20 6.98
CA GLY A 137 15.06 7.37 8.13
C GLY A 137 14.43 7.99 9.38
N PHE A 138 13.11 8.16 9.43
CA PHE A 138 12.40 8.61 10.63
C PHE A 138 12.18 7.46 11.62
N GLU A 139 12.00 7.76 12.90
CA GLU A 139 11.75 6.74 13.92
C GLU A 139 10.30 6.25 13.83
N LEU A 140 10.12 4.94 13.70
CA LEU A 140 8.83 4.27 13.84
C LEU A 140 8.83 3.43 15.12
N VAL A 141 7.80 3.59 15.93
CA VAL A 141 7.52 2.70 17.07
C VAL A 141 6.19 2.00 16.85
N ILE A 142 6.22 0.67 16.78
CA ILE A 142 5.03 -0.18 16.67
C ILE A 142 4.71 -0.72 18.06
N ALA A 143 3.63 -0.21 18.65
CA ALA A 143 3.04 -0.70 19.89
C ALA A 143 1.91 -1.70 19.59
N ALA A 144 2.22 -2.98 19.70
CA ALA A 144 1.29 -4.08 19.41
C ALA A 144 1.45 -5.19 20.44
N PRO A 145 0.38 -5.92 20.81
CA PRO A 145 0.53 -7.13 21.62
C PRO A 145 1.47 -8.12 20.93
N ALA A 146 2.20 -8.95 21.68
CA ALA A 146 3.21 -9.86 21.11
C ALA A 146 2.71 -10.72 19.94
N ALA A 147 1.44 -11.14 19.95
CA ALA A 147 0.83 -11.95 18.89
C ALA A 147 0.51 -11.20 17.58
N PHE A 148 0.57 -9.86 17.61
CA PHE A 148 0.29 -8.98 16.48
C PHE A 148 1.51 -8.12 16.11
N GLN A 149 2.70 -8.50 16.59
CA GLN A 149 3.94 -7.88 16.14
C GLN A 149 4.30 -8.37 14.73
N PRO A 150 4.98 -7.55 13.91
CA PRO A 150 5.45 -7.97 12.60
C PRO A 150 6.22 -9.30 12.66
N ASP A 151 5.89 -10.22 11.76
CA ASP A 151 6.49 -11.55 11.78
C ASP A 151 8.00 -11.54 11.45
N ALA A 152 8.70 -12.60 11.86
CA ALA A 152 10.14 -12.69 11.68
C ALA A 152 10.59 -12.69 10.20
N ALA A 153 9.77 -13.23 9.29
CA ALA A 153 10.09 -13.28 7.87
C ALA A 153 10.00 -11.88 7.23
N PHE A 154 9.01 -11.09 7.64
CA PHE A 154 8.91 -9.69 7.28
C PHE A 154 10.08 -8.88 7.84
N LEU A 155 10.43 -9.06 9.12
CA LEU A 155 11.55 -8.36 9.74
C LEU A 155 12.91 -8.71 9.07
N GLU A 156 13.09 -9.96 8.66
CA GLU A 156 14.28 -10.38 7.89
C GLU A 156 14.35 -9.65 6.53
N ARG A 157 13.23 -9.54 5.81
CA ARG A 157 13.14 -8.78 4.55
C ARG A 157 13.34 -7.28 4.77
N LEU A 158 12.80 -6.74 5.86
CA LEU A 158 12.98 -5.35 6.25
C LEU A 158 14.44 -5.07 6.60
N GLY A 159 15.16 -6.01 7.21
CA GLY A 159 16.55 -5.80 7.63
C GLY A 159 16.70 -4.63 8.60
N GLU A 160 17.87 -3.98 8.61
CA GLU A 160 18.11 -2.83 9.48
C GLU A 160 17.23 -1.64 9.09
N ALA A 161 16.44 -1.16 10.05
CA ALA A 161 15.55 -0.02 9.92
C ALA A 161 15.36 0.67 11.29
N PRO A 162 15.04 1.97 11.33
CA PRO A 162 14.72 2.70 12.57
C PRO A 162 13.32 2.36 13.10
N VAL A 163 13.07 1.06 13.33
CA VAL A 163 11.78 0.52 13.78
C VAL A 163 11.96 -0.14 15.14
N ILE A 164 11.16 0.30 16.12
CA ILE A 164 11.13 -0.27 17.48
C ILE A 164 9.79 -1.01 17.66
N LEU A 165 9.86 -2.27 18.06
CA LEU A 165 8.69 -3.07 18.40
C LEU A 165 8.54 -3.12 19.93
N THR A 166 7.33 -2.87 20.44
CA THR A 166 7.07 -2.86 21.88
C THR A 166 5.63 -3.24 22.21
N GLU A 167 5.39 -3.72 23.43
CA GLU A 167 4.05 -3.86 24.03
C GLU A 167 3.70 -2.64 24.92
N ASP A 168 4.67 -1.75 25.19
CA ASP A 168 4.51 -0.57 26.03
C ASP A 168 3.94 0.62 25.22
N VAL A 169 2.64 0.86 25.41
CA VAL A 169 1.91 1.95 24.76
C VAL A 169 2.32 3.34 25.26
N GLU A 170 2.76 3.47 26.51
CA GLU A 170 3.19 4.75 27.07
C GLU A 170 4.54 5.15 26.49
N PHE A 171 5.48 4.20 26.37
CA PHE A 171 6.75 4.40 25.69
C PHE A 171 6.55 4.81 24.22
N ALA A 172 5.63 4.15 23.50
CA ALA A 172 5.36 4.47 22.12
C ALA A 172 4.75 5.87 21.96
N ALA A 173 3.79 6.25 22.81
CA ALA A 173 3.13 7.55 22.74
C ALA A 173 4.03 8.71 23.20
N SER A 174 4.95 8.46 24.13
CA SER A 174 5.81 9.51 24.69
C SER A 174 6.68 10.16 23.62
N GLY A 175 6.50 11.48 23.43
CA GLY A 175 7.25 12.26 22.45
C GLY A 175 6.95 11.97 20.99
N ALA A 176 5.90 11.22 20.67
CA ALA A 176 5.50 10.96 19.29
C ALA A 176 4.90 12.21 18.64
N ASP A 177 5.33 12.52 17.42
CA ASP A 177 4.75 13.59 16.60
C ASP A 177 3.46 13.13 15.91
N VAL A 178 3.35 11.83 15.65
CA VAL A 178 2.20 11.19 14.99
C VAL A 178 1.78 9.95 15.77
N LEU A 179 0.50 9.88 16.13
CA LEU A 179 -0.14 8.66 16.64
C LEU A 179 -1.06 8.10 15.55
N TYR A 180 -0.85 6.84 15.17
CA TYR A 180 -1.58 6.17 14.09
C TYR A 180 -2.15 4.83 14.57
N THR A 181 -3.31 4.44 14.06
CA THR A 181 -3.93 3.12 14.32
C THR A 181 -4.71 2.68 13.09
N ASP A 182 -4.99 1.38 12.96
CA ASP A 182 -5.97 0.83 12.02
C ASP A 182 -6.90 -0.15 12.74
N THR A 183 -8.03 -0.50 12.10
CA THR A 183 -9.10 -1.36 12.68
C THR A 183 -8.87 -2.85 12.51
#